data_AF-A0A2U1VNN2-F1
#
_entry.id   AF-A0A2U1VNN2-F1
#
_cell.length_a   1.000
_cell.length_b   1.000
_cell.length_c   1.000
_cell.angle_alpha   90.00
_cell.angle_beta   90.00
_cell.angle_gamma   90.00
#
_symmetry.space_group_name_H-M   'P 1'
#
loop_
_entity.id
_entity.type
_entity.pdbx_description
1 polymer ?
#
loop_
_entity_poly.entity_id
_entity_poly.type
_entity_poly.pdbx_seq_one_letter_code
_entity_poly.pdbx_strand_id
1 'polypeptide(L)'
;MPAGLPATAYSARMIEALRRTGTGMTVHALPGPHPGVDPSAILAADVALSRMPDGAPVLLDGNALFNLAASLPAEDRRLRFIVLLERVRWTDPALTPEEAAVHRNLEQGALALVRRVVVPDDAVAAEVQALGVRPERLVRAADDDAGARALADALTAA
;
A
#
# COMPACT_ATOMS: atom_id res chain seq x y z
N MET A 1 2.48 -7.56 -3.00
CA MET A 1 2.82 -7.70 -1.56
C MET A 1 4.21 -8.32 -1.42
N PRO A 2 4.98 -8.02 -0.37
CA PRO A 2 6.25 -8.71 -0.09
C PRO A 2 6.10 -10.24 -0.01
N ALA A 3 7.03 -10.98 -0.61
CA ALA A 3 7.14 -12.43 -0.44
C ALA A 3 7.68 -12.74 0.97
N GLY A 4 6.90 -13.44 1.79
CA GLY A 4 7.29 -13.79 3.16
C GLY A 4 6.86 -12.79 4.24
N LEU A 5 5.89 -11.92 3.94
CA LEU A 5 5.29 -11.06 4.95
C LEU A 5 4.71 -11.90 6.11
N PRO A 6 4.98 -11.56 7.39
CA PRO A 6 4.48 -12.35 8.51
C PRO A 6 2.95 -12.33 8.57
N ALA A 7 2.34 -13.43 9.03
CA ALA A 7 0.88 -13.55 9.15
C ALA A 7 0.25 -12.52 10.12
N THR A 8 1.07 -11.92 11.00
CA THR A 8 0.67 -10.86 11.92
C THR A 8 0.66 -9.47 11.29
N ALA A 9 1.23 -9.29 10.09
CA ALA A 9 1.22 -8.00 9.41
C ALA A 9 -0.21 -7.61 9.03
N TYR A 10 -0.50 -6.32 9.12
CA TYR A 10 -1.85 -5.78 8.88
C TYR A 10 -2.39 -6.17 7.50
N SER A 11 -1.59 -6.06 6.45
CA SER A 11 -2.01 -6.43 5.10
C SER A 11 -2.24 -7.94 4.95
N ALA A 12 -1.44 -8.80 5.58
CA ALA A 12 -1.70 -10.24 5.58
C ALA A 12 -3.04 -10.58 6.24
N ARG A 13 -3.32 -9.97 7.40
CA ARG A 13 -4.60 -10.15 8.11
C ARG A 13 -5.79 -9.58 7.36
N MET A 14 -5.64 -8.40 6.74
CA MET A 14 -6.67 -7.78 5.92
C MET A 14 -7.02 -8.62 4.69
N ILE A 15 -6.02 -9.22 4.02
CA ILE A 15 -6.26 -10.16 2.91
C ILE A 15 -7.08 -11.35 3.37
N GLU A 16 -6.78 -11.90 4.54
CA GLU A 16 -7.54 -13.02 5.08
C GLU A 16 -8.98 -12.62 5.42
N ALA A 17 -9.18 -11.44 6.01
CA ALA A 17 -10.51 -10.90 6.25
C ALA A 17 -11.30 -10.69 4.93
N LEU A 18 -10.67 -10.10 3.90
CA LEU A 18 -11.27 -9.96 2.56
C LEU A 18 -11.71 -11.31 1.98
N ARG A 19 -10.86 -12.35 2.08
CA ARG A 19 -11.20 -13.70 1.62
C ARG A 19 -12.41 -14.28 2.36
N ARG A 20 -12.46 -14.15 3.69
CA ARG A 20 -13.59 -14.64 4.49
C ARG A 20 -14.91 -13.93 4.15
N THR A 21 -14.85 -12.65 3.76
CA THR A 21 -16.02 -11.89 3.29
C THR A 21 -16.41 -12.17 1.83
N GLY A 22 -15.71 -13.07 1.14
CA GLY A 22 -16.02 -13.45 -0.24
C GLY A 22 -15.41 -12.56 -1.32
N THR A 23 -14.49 -11.66 -0.96
CA THR A 23 -13.79 -10.82 -1.95
C THR A 23 -12.70 -11.64 -2.65
N GLY A 24 -12.88 -11.89 -3.95
CA GLY A 24 -11.88 -12.57 -4.78
C GLY A 24 -10.69 -11.67 -5.07
N MET A 25 -9.46 -12.19 -4.89
CA MET A 25 -8.25 -11.42 -5.14
C MET A 25 -7.07 -12.29 -5.57
N THR A 26 -6.33 -11.82 -6.57
CA THR A 26 -5.07 -12.41 -7.02
C THR A 26 -3.92 -11.73 -6.30
N VAL A 27 -3.11 -12.49 -5.57
CA VAL A 27 -1.96 -11.95 -4.83
C VAL A 27 -0.69 -12.12 -5.66
N HIS A 28 -0.06 -10.99 -6.00
CA HIS A 28 1.27 -10.96 -6.60
C HIS A 28 2.32 -10.76 -5.50
N ALA A 29 3.15 -11.79 -5.28
CA ALA A 29 4.25 -11.73 -4.33
C ALA A 29 5.49 -11.10 -4.99
N LEU A 30 6.07 -10.09 -4.34
CA LEU A 30 7.29 -9.40 -4.77
C LEU A 30 8.49 -9.98 -4.02
N PRO A 31 9.57 -10.39 -4.70
CA PRO A 31 10.76 -10.92 -4.04
C PRO A 31 11.52 -9.82 -3.29
N GLY A 32 12.56 -10.20 -2.56
CA GLY A 32 13.50 -9.26 -1.96
C GLY A 32 13.15 -8.82 -0.53
N PRO A 33 14.13 -8.22 0.18
CA PRO A 33 13.94 -7.72 1.53
C PRO A 33 13.04 -6.48 1.52
N HIS A 34 11.98 -6.48 2.32
CA HIS A 34 11.09 -5.34 2.47
C HIS A 34 11.19 -4.78 3.90
N PRO A 35 11.14 -3.46 4.09
CA PRO A 35 10.84 -2.39 3.12
C PRO A 35 12.05 -1.90 2.30
N GLY A 36 13.18 -2.61 2.32
CA GLY A 36 14.38 -2.24 1.55
C GLY A 36 14.15 -2.17 0.05
N VAL A 37 14.90 -1.29 -0.62
CA VAL A 37 14.89 -1.18 -2.08
C VAL A 37 15.63 -2.38 -2.68
N ASP A 38 14.97 -3.11 -3.57
CA ASP A 38 15.51 -4.30 -4.22
C ASP A 38 15.19 -4.27 -5.74
N PRO A 39 16.21 -4.35 -6.62
CA PRO A 39 15.99 -4.34 -8.07
C PRO A 39 15.09 -5.46 -8.59
N SER A 40 15.12 -6.63 -7.96
CA SER A 40 14.26 -7.76 -8.37
C SER A 40 12.81 -7.51 -7.98
N ALA A 41 12.57 -6.88 -6.82
CA ALA A 41 11.25 -6.45 -6.39
C ALA A 41 10.66 -5.41 -7.34
N ILE A 42 11.46 -4.42 -7.76
CA ILE A 42 11.06 -3.38 -8.73
C ILE A 42 10.67 -4.02 -10.06
N LEU A 43 11.53 -4.87 -10.63
CA LEU A 43 11.24 -5.55 -11.90
C LEU A 43 9.99 -6.44 -11.81
N ALA A 44 9.84 -7.19 -10.72
CA ALA A 44 8.66 -8.04 -10.51
C ALA A 44 7.37 -7.22 -10.39
N ALA A 45 7.44 -6.05 -9.75
CA ALA A 45 6.31 -5.14 -9.66
C ALA A 45 5.94 -4.57 -11.03
N ASP A 46 6.91 -4.10 -11.81
CA ASP A 46 6.69 -3.56 -13.15
C ASP A 46 6.03 -4.58 -14.09
N VAL A 47 6.54 -5.82 -14.10
CA VAL A 47 5.95 -6.92 -14.87
C VAL A 47 4.54 -7.27 -14.40
N ALA A 48 4.28 -7.23 -13.08
CA ALA A 48 2.95 -7.53 -12.55
C ALA A 48 1.93 -6.45 -12.93
N LEU A 49 2.28 -5.18 -12.77
CA LEU A 49 1.40 -4.04 -13.03
C LEU A 49 1.08 -3.92 -14.53
N SER A 50 2.08 -4.03 -15.41
CA SER A 50 1.90 -3.90 -16.87
C SER A 50 0.96 -4.95 -17.47
N ARG A 51 0.78 -6.09 -16.81
CA ARG A 51 -0.12 -7.17 -17.25
C ARG A 51 -1.57 -7.00 -16.79
N MET A 52 -1.84 -6.12 -15.84
CA MET A 52 -3.19 -5.86 -15.36
C MET A 52 -3.99 -5.11 -16.43
N PRO A 53 -5.31 -5.30 -16.56
CA PRO A 53 -6.11 -4.53 -17.50
C PRO A 53 -6.32 -3.09 -17.01
N ASP A 54 -6.63 -2.19 -17.95
CA ASP A 54 -6.95 -0.80 -17.65
C ASP A 54 -8.16 -0.69 -16.73
N GLY A 55 -8.10 0.23 -15.79
CA GLY A 55 -9.11 0.45 -14.75
C GLY A 55 -9.09 -0.57 -13.62
N ALA A 56 -8.19 -1.56 -13.63
CA ALA A 56 -8.15 -2.56 -12.57
C ALA A 56 -7.86 -1.93 -11.18
N PRO A 57 -8.63 -2.30 -10.13
CA PRO A 57 -8.29 -1.99 -8.75
C PRO A 57 -7.08 -2.80 -8.31
N VAL A 58 -6.07 -2.12 -7.77
CA VAL A 58 -4.81 -2.74 -7.35
C VAL A 58 -4.54 -2.37 -5.90
N LEU A 59 -4.56 -3.40 -5.05
CA LEU A 59 -4.23 -3.27 -3.64
C LEU A 59 -2.72 -3.43 -3.43
N LEU A 60 -2.10 -2.37 -2.91
CA LEU A 60 -0.67 -2.29 -2.62
C LEU A 60 -0.42 -2.51 -1.14
N ASP A 61 0.70 -3.15 -0.82
CA ASP A 61 1.20 -3.24 0.54
C ASP A 61 2.13 -2.05 0.82
N GLY A 62 1.94 -1.36 1.95
CA GLY A 62 2.76 -0.23 2.37
C GLY A 62 4.26 -0.54 2.44
N ASN A 63 4.65 -1.76 2.80
CA ASN A 63 6.05 -2.19 2.82
C ASN A 63 6.67 -2.29 1.43
N ALA A 64 5.86 -2.42 0.38
CA ALA A 64 6.34 -2.48 -1.00
C ALA A 64 6.44 -1.10 -1.65
N LEU A 65 5.99 -0.02 -1.01
CA LEU A 65 5.93 1.31 -1.63
C LEU A 65 7.28 1.78 -2.15
N PHE A 66 8.38 1.47 -1.46
CA PHE A 66 9.72 1.93 -1.85
C PHE A 66 10.16 1.25 -3.15
N ASN A 67 9.82 -0.03 -3.33
CA ASN A 67 10.05 -0.78 -4.57
C ASN A 67 9.06 -0.42 -5.68
N LEU A 68 7.87 0.07 -5.31
CA LEU A 68 6.83 0.45 -6.27
C LEU A 68 6.98 1.88 -6.77
N ALA A 69 7.65 2.76 -6.03
CA ALA A 69 7.67 4.21 -6.27
C ALA A 69 8.07 4.59 -7.71
N ALA A 70 8.97 3.82 -8.33
CA ALA A 70 9.39 4.05 -9.72
C ALA A 70 8.36 3.56 -10.77
N SER A 71 7.57 2.52 -10.46
CA SER A 71 6.58 1.94 -11.37
C SER A 71 5.22 2.62 -11.29
N LEU A 72 4.84 3.18 -10.14
CA LEU A 72 3.52 3.82 -9.98
C LEU A 72 3.23 4.93 -11.00
N PRO A 73 4.15 5.86 -11.31
CA PRO A 73 3.88 6.96 -12.25
C PRO A 73 3.58 6.51 -13.69
N ALA A 74 4.08 5.34 -14.11
CA ALA A 74 3.80 4.80 -15.44
C ALA A 74 2.38 4.24 -15.55
N GLU A 75 1.79 3.87 -14.42
CA GLU A 75 0.58 3.06 -14.35
C GLU A 75 -0.58 3.77 -13.63
N ASP A 76 -0.36 4.92 -12.98
CA ASP A 76 -1.33 5.62 -12.12
C ASP A 76 -2.60 6.08 -12.84
N ARG A 77 -2.48 6.43 -14.12
CA ARG A 77 -3.62 6.79 -14.98
C ARG A 77 -4.43 5.59 -15.39
N ARG A 78 -3.75 4.46 -15.60
CA ARG A 78 -4.30 3.22 -16.14
C ARG A 78 -4.97 2.39 -15.05
N LEU A 79 -4.27 2.19 -13.93
CA LEU A 79 -4.71 1.38 -12.80
C LEU A 79 -5.38 2.24 -11.72
N ARG A 80 -5.97 1.58 -10.73
CA ARG A 80 -6.65 2.21 -9.59
C ARG A 80 -5.98 1.77 -8.30
N PHE A 81 -4.91 2.47 -7.94
CA PHE A 81 -4.10 2.11 -6.78
C PHE A 81 -4.78 2.46 -5.46
N ILE A 82 -4.83 1.47 -4.57
CA ILE A 82 -5.24 1.60 -3.18
C ILE A 82 -4.13 0.96 -2.34
N VAL A 83 -3.70 1.59 -1.25
CA VAL A 83 -2.62 1.06 -0.41
C VAL A 83 -3.12 0.72 0.99
N LEU A 84 -2.72 -0.44 1.50
CA LEU A 84 -2.81 -0.81 2.91
C LEU A 84 -1.54 -0.31 3.62
N LEU A 85 -1.69 0.68 4.50
CA LEU A 85 -0.56 1.26 5.21
C LEU A 85 -0.71 1.04 6.71
N GLU A 86 0.11 0.13 7.25
CA GLU A 86 0.14 -0.19 8.68
C GLU A 86 0.78 0.91 9.51
N ARG A 87 1.81 1.56 8.97
CA ARG A 87 2.56 2.67 9.59
C ARG A 87 3.42 3.34 8.53
N VAL A 88 3.69 4.63 8.66
CA VAL A 88 4.68 5.32 7.82
C VAL A 88 6.10 4.93 8.23
N ARG A 89 7.07 5.06 7.34
CA ARG A 89 8.47 4.66 7.56
C ARG A 89 9.36 5.83 7.94
N TRP A 90 9.02 7.06 7.56
CA TRP A 90 9.82 8.24 7.89
C TRP A 90 9.86 8.58 9.38
N THR A 91 8.92 8.07 10.19
CA THR A 91 8.86 8.25 11.65
C THR A 91 9.65 7.21 12.43
N ASP A 92 10.34 6.28 11.74
CA ASP A 92 11.14 5.26 12.41
C ASP A 92 12.29 5.90 13.21
N PRO A 93 12.34 5.71 14.54
CA PRO A 93 13.33 6.36 15.40
C PRO A 93 14.76 5.86 15.16
N ALA A 94 14.95 4.77 14.41
CA ALA A 94 16.27 4.27 14.04
C ALA A 94 16.89 5.05 12.87
N LEU A 95 16.12 5.90 12.18
CA LEU A 95 16.61 6.67 11.04
C LEU A 95 17.38 7.91 11.47
N THR A 96 18.43 8.21 10.72
CA THR A 96 19.04 9.54 10.72
C THR A 96 18.08 10.58 10.14
N PRO A 97 18.26 11.89 10.43
CA PRO A 97 17.43 12.94 9.85
C PRO A 97 17.42 12.95 8.31
N GLU A 98 18.55 12.58 7.69
CA GLU A 98 18.66 12.50 6.22
C GLU A 98 17.86 11.33 5.67
N GLU A 99 17.97 10.13 6.26
CA GLU A 99 17.19 8.96 5.86
C GLU A 99 15.69 9.18 6.07
N ALA A 100 15.30 9.80 7.18
CA ALA A 100 13.91 10.17 7.45
C ALA A 100 13.37 11.12 6.37
N ALA A 101 14.17 12.11 5.94
CA ALA A 101 13.77 13.01 4.86
C ALA A 101 13.60 12.28 3.51
N VAL A 102 14.51 11.35 3.19
CA VAL A 102 14.40 10.50 1.98
C VAL A 102 13.15 9.64 2.03
N HIS A 103 12.92 8.94 3.14
CA HIS A 103 11.73 8.11 3.34
C HIS A 103 10.46 8.95 3.23
N ARG A 104 10.43 10.13 3.87
CA ARG A 104 9.30 11.04 3.79
C ARG A 104 9.00 11.43 2.35
N ASN A 105 9.99 11.85 1.58
CA ASN A 105 9.80 12.24 0.18
C ASN A 105 9.29 11.07 -0.69
N LEU A 106 9.84 9.87 -0.51
CA LEU A 106 9.40 8.67 -1.22
C LEU A 106 7.95 8.29 -0.88
N GLU A 107 7.60 8.28 0.40
CA GLU A 107 6.24 7.99 0.85
C GLU A 107 5.26 9.06 0.37
N GLN A 108 5.60 10.35 0.45
CA GLN A 108 4.77 11.43 -0.08
C GLN A 108 4.52 11.26 -1.58
N GLY A 109 5.57 11.00 -2.36
CA GLY A 109 5.46 10.80 -3.81
C GLY A 109 4.59 9.59 -4.16
N ALA A 110 4.84 8.45 -3.53
CA ALA A 110 4.06 7.23 -3.78
C ALA A 110 2.59 7.40 -3.37
N LEU A 111 2.32 8.00 -2.20
CA LEU A 111 0.96 8.25 -1.72
C LEU A 111 0.23 9.35 -2.51
N ALA A 112 0.94 10.21 -3.25
CA ALA A 112 0.29 11.16 -4.16
C ALA A 112 -0.42 10.44 -5.33
N LEU A 113 0.13 9.30 -5.76
CA LEU A 113 -0.32 8.53 -6.93
C LEU A 113 -1.44 7.51 -6.60
N VAL A 114 -1.69 7.26 -5.32
CA VAL A 114 -2.78 6.36 -4.91
C VAL A 114 -4.11 7.10 -4.76
N ARG A 115 -5.19 6.40 -5.10
CA ARG A 115 -6.56 6.94 -4.99
C ARG A 115 -7.06 6.93 -3.56
N ARG A 116 -6.76 5.86 -2.82
CA ARG A 116 -7.13 5.70 -1.41
C ARG A 116 -5.96 5.15 -0.61
N VAL A 117 -5.88 5.57 0.65
CA VAL A 117 -4.94 5.04 1.65
C VAL A 117 -5.78 4.44 2.77
N VAL A 118 -5.56 3.17 3.05
CA VAL A 118 -6.33 2.39 4.01
C VAL A 118 -5.45 2.17 5.23
N VAL A 119 -5.92 2.62 6.39
CA VAL A 119 -5.15 2.65 7.63
C VAL A 119 -5.90 1.94 8.76
N PRO A 120 -5.19 1.26 9.68
CA PRO A 120 -5.82 0.51 10.77
C PRO A 120 -6.40 1.40 11.86
N ASP A 121 -5.75 2.53 12.15
CA ASP A 121 -6.07 3.40 13.28
C ASP A 121 -5.95 4.92 12.97
N ASP A 122 -6.33 5.77 13.94
CA ASP A 122 -6.32 7.24 13.81
C ASP A 122 -4.90 7.80 13.91
N ALA A 123 -4.01 7.09 14.61
CA ALA A 123 -2.64 7.50 14.77
C ALA A 123 -1.93 7.44 13.41
N VAL A 124 -2.07 6.32 12.70
CA VAL A 124 -1.55 6.16 11.33
C VAL A 124 -2.25 7.12 10.38
N ALA A 125 -3.57 7.35 10.53
CA ALA A 125 -4.30 8.33 9.72
C ALA A 125 -3.71 9.76 9.86
N ALA A 126 -3.34 10.17 11.08
CA ALA A 126 -2.75 11.47 11.33
C ALA A 126 -1.34 11.60 10.70
N GLU A 127 -0.52 10.56 10.81
CA GLU A 127 0.81 10.52 10.18
C GLU A 127 0.72 10.61 8.65
N VAL A 128 -0.26 9.92 8.05
CA VAL A 128 -0.52 9.95 6.62
C VAL A 128 -1.01 11.33 6.16
N GLN A 129 -1.81 12.01 6.97
CA GLN A 129 -2.20 13.41 6.69
C GLN A 129 -1.00 14.35 6.74
N ALA A 130 -0.04 14.13 7.63
CA ALA A 130 1.21 14.90 7.67
C ALA A 130 2.10 14.72 6.42
N LEU A 131 1.84 13.67 5.63
CA LEU A 131 2.42 13.46 4.30
C LEU A 131 1.67 14.20 3.18
N GLY A 132 0.56 14.89 3.49
CA GLY A 132 -0.24 15.67 2.53
C GLY A 132 -1.39 14.88 1.90
N VAL A 133 -1.69 13.68 2.41
CA VAL A 133 -2.85 12.91 1.97
C VAL A 133 -4.13 13.56 2.51
N ARG A 134 -5.04 13.94 1.62
CA ARG A 134 -6.32 14.54 2.00
C ARG A 134 -7.23 13.55 2.74
N PRO A 135 -8.01 13.98 3.74
CA PRO A 135 -8.90 13.11 4.53
C PRO A 135 -9.86 12.28 3.69
N GLU A 136 -10.36 12.81 2.57
CA GLU A 136 -11.33 12.12 1.71
C GLU A 136 -10.70 10.90 1.01
N ARG A 137 -9.36 10.83 0.94
CA ARG A 137 -8.66 9.66 0.40
C ARG A 137 -8.37 8.60 1.46
N LEU A 138 -8.61 8.89 2.74
CA LEU A 138 -8.36 7.94 3.82
C LEU A 138 -9.57 7.03 4.04
N VAL A 139 -9.27 5.75 4.24
CA VAL A 139 -10.26 4.74 4.62
C VAL A 139 -9.78 4.11 5.92
N ARG A 140 -10.58 4.24 6.96
CA ARG A 140 -10.32 3.58 8.24
C ARG A 140 -10.87 2.16 8.16
N ALA A 141 -9.98 1.16 8.24
CA ALA A 141 -10.36 -0.24 8.20
C ALA A 141 -9.45 -1.05 9.13
N ALA A 142 -10.03 -1.61 10.20
CA ALA A 142 -9.33 -2.62 10.99
C ALA A 142 -9.25 -3.93 10.18
N ASP A 143 -8.31 -4.80 10.51
CA ASP A 143 -8.14 -6.11 9.85
C ASP A 143 -9.11 -7.18 10.38
N ASP A 144 -10.37 -6.79 10.52
CA ASP A 144 -11.53 -7.59 10.85
C ASP A 144 -12.55 -7.59 9.69
N ASP A 145 -13.70 -8.25 9.88
CA ASP A 145 -14.74 -8.33 8.85
C ASP A 145 -15.38 -6.98 8.51
N ALA A 146 -15.44 -6.05 9.46
CA ALA A 146 -16.03 -4.74 9.23
C ALA A 146 -15.10 -3.88 8.37
N GLY A 147 -13.80 -3.87 8.69
CA GLY A 147 -12.81 -3.17 7.88
C GLY A 147 -12.60 -3.81 6.51
N ALA A 148 -12.68 -5.14 6.39
CA ALA A 148 -12.65 -5.82 5.09
C ALA A 148 -13.81 -5.36 4.17
N ARG A 149 -15.02 -5.22 4.71
CA ARG A 149 -16.15 -4.66 3.96
C ARG A 149 -15.92 -3.20 3.55
N ALA A 150 -15.45 -2.36 4.47
CA ALA A 150 -15.11 -0.97 4.16
C ALA A 150 -14.05 -0.85 3.05
N LEU A 151 -13.06 -1.75 3.05
CA LEU A 151 -12.06 -1.85 2.00
C LEU A 151 -12.67 -2.32 0.67
N ALA A 152 -13.55 -3.33 0.68
CA ALA A 152 -14.24 -3.80 -0.52
C ALA A 152 -15.08 -2.70 -1.18
N ASP A 153 -15.78 -1.88 -0.38
CA ASP A 153 -16.50 -0.70 -0.87
C ASP A 153 -15.54 0.32 -1.50
N ALA A 154 -14.38 0.54 -0.88
CA ALA A 154 -13.35 1.43 -1.41
C ALA A 154 -12.73 0.92 -2.73
N LEU A 155 -12.57 -0.40 -2.88
CA LEU A 155 -12.10 -1.05 -4.11
C LEU A 155 -13.10 -0.88 -5.26
N THR A 156 -14.40 -0.88 -4.97
CA THR A 156 -15.47 -0.74 -5.97
C THR A 156 -15.68 0.72 -6.40
N ALA A 157 -15.38 1.67 -5.52
CA ALA A 157 -15.53 3.11 -5.78
C ALA A 157 -14.30 3.77 -6.44
N ALA A 158 -13.24 3.01 -6.75
CA ALA A 158 -11.96 3.53 -7.26
C ALA A 158 -11.87 3.46 -8.80
#